data_AF-A0A1F5EIE1-F1
#
_entry.id   AF-A0A1F5EIE1-F1
#
_cell.length_a   1.000
_cell.length_b   1.000
_cell.length_c   1.000
_cell.angle_alpha   90.00
_cell.angle_beta   90.00
_cell.angle_gamma   90.00
#
_symmetry.space_group_name_H-M   'P 1'
#
loop_
_entity.id
_entity.type
_entity.pdbx_description
1 polymer ?
#
loop_
_entity_poly.entity_id
_entity_poly.type
_entity_poly.pdbx_seq_one_letter_code
_entity_poly.pdbx_strand_id
1 'polypeptide(L)'
;MISDIVNLVESKFLKKNIPQLRAGDIIKVYQKIKEGGKERIQIFEGIIIRLHGSKGMNGSFTVRRVSFGIGIERTFPLHSPTIIKIEKTKSVRVRRAKLYYLRDLIGKKAKKHKELKGFELWEEPEAEKEEEKLKAELEAKAKMKEEEEKKKQEELDKKFAAAKGEGK
;
A
#
# COMPACT_ATOMS: atom_id res chain seq x y z
N MET A 1 30.66 5.75 8.26
CA MET A 1 30.50 5.05 9.56
C MET A 1 29.08 5.18 10.10
N ILE A 2 28.57 6.37 10.46
CA ILE A 2 27.18 6.51 10.96
C ILE A 2 26.14 6.18 9.88
N SER A 3 26.33 6.65 8.64
CA SER A 3 25.42 6.35 7.52
C SER A 3 25.34 4.85 7.20
N ASP A 4 26.42 4.11 7.40
CA ASP A 4 26.49 2.67 7.09
C ASP A 4 25.68 1.85 8.11
N ILE A 5 25.73 2.25 9.38
CA ILE A 5 24.93 1.63 10.46
C ILE A 5 23.44 1.92 10.24
N VAL A 6 23.09 3.15 9.89
CA VAL A 6 21.70 3.53 9.58
C VAL A 6 21.17 2.72 8.40
N ASN A 7 21.93 2.64 7.31
CA ASN A 7 21.54 1.86 6.13
C ASN A 7 21.37 0.37 6.44
N LEU A 8 22.20 -0.22 7.31
CA LEU A 8 22.06 -1.61 7.74
C LEU A 8 20.73 -1.86 8.43
N VAL A 9 20.32 -0.95 9.32
CA VAL A 9 19.03 -1.05 10.02
C VAL A 9 17.87 -0.81 9.05
N GLU A 10 17.95 0.20 8.19
CA GLU A 10 16.91 0.53 7.23
C GLU A 10 16.68 -0.59 6.22
N SER A 11 17.73 -1.28 5.77
CA SER A 11 17.62 -2.35 4.77
C SER A 11 16.63 -3.46 5.16
N LYS A 12 16.43 -3.70 6.46
CA LYS A 12 15.49 -4.71 6.98
C LYS A 12 14.02 -4.34 6.75
N PHE A 13 13.70 -3.05 6.65
CA PHE A 13 12.34 -2.56 6.51
C PHE A 13 12.00 -2.09 5.08
N LEU A 14 12.98 -2.10 4.17
CA LEU A 14 12.76 -1.68 2.78
C LEU A 14 11.96 -2.74 2.02
N LYS A 15 10.74 -2.35 1.61
CA LYS A 15 9.94 -3.13 0.66
C LYS A 15 10.58 -3.12 -0.74
N LYS A 16 10.81 -4.31 -1.30
CA LYS A 16 11.44 -4.49 -2.63
C LYS A 16 10.46 -4.31 -3.81
N ASN A 17 9.18 -4.59 -3.61
CA ASN A 17 8.16 -4.62 -4.67
C ASN A 17 7.20 -3.42 -4.60
N ILE A 18 7.74 -2.19 -4.69
CA ILE A 18 6.90 -0.98 -4.75
C ILE A 18 6.80 -0.55 -6.23
N PRO A 19 5.59 -0.29 -6.74
CA PRO A 19 5.44 0.23 -8.10
C PRO A 19 6.10 1.59 -8.26
N GLN A 20 6.60 1.90 -9.46
CA GLN A 20 7.17 3.21 -9.75
C GLN A 20 6.06 4.27 -9.78
N LEU A 21 5.97 5.08 -8.72
CA LEU A 21 4.99 6.16 -8.58
C LEU A 21 5.55 7.49 -9.06
N ARG A 22 4.67 8.35 -9.60
CA ARG A 22 4.98 9.73 -9.99
C ARG A 22 3.85 10.67 -9.58
N ALA A 23 4.17 11.96 -9.41
CA ALA A 23 3.14 12.98 -9.26
C ALA A 23 2.23 12.97 -10.49
N GLY A 24 0.92 13.06 -10.28
CA GLY A 24 -0.08 12.95 -11.36
C GLY A 24 -0.61 11.54 -11.61
N ASP A 25 -0.06 10.52 -10.95
CA ASP A 25 -0.64 9.18 -10.96
C ASP A 25 -1.89 9.12 -10.07
N ILE A 26 -2.92 8.43 -10.53
CA ILE A 26 -4.12 8.07 -9.76
C ILE A 26 -3.93 6.64 -9.27
N ILE A 27 -4.01 6.46 -7.96
CA ILE A 27 -3.70 5.19 -7.29
C ILE A 27 -4.78 4.83 -6.28
N LYS A 28 -4.97 3.52 -6.08
CA LYS A 28 -5.67 2.95 -4.92
C LYS A 28 -4.64 2.47 -3.90
N VAL A 29 -4.74 2.97 -2.68
CA VAL A 29 -3.89 2.56 -1.55
C VAL A 29 -4.71 1.68 -0.62
N TYR A 30 -4.32 0.42 -0.46
CA TYR A 30 -4.96 -0.52 0.45
C TYR A 30 -4.22 -0.44 1.79
N GLN A 31 -4.84 0.20 2.79
CA GLN A 31 -4.26 0.40 4.11
C GLN A 31 -4.96 -0.47 5.14
N LYS A 32 -4.19 -1.18 5.94
CA LYS A 32 -4.67 -1.88 7.13
C LYS A 32 -4.90 -0.88 8.26
N ILE A 33 -6.11 -0.82 8.78
CA ILE A 33 -6.51 0.01 9.91
C ILE A 33 -6.96 -0.90 11.06
N LYS A 34 -6.45 -0.63 12.26
CA LYS A 34 -6.83 -1.31 13.50
C LYS A 34 -7.60 -0.34 14.37
N GLU A 35 -8.89 -0.62 14.59
CA GLU A 35 -9.75 0.15 15.48
C GLU A 35 -10.16 -0.76 16.66
N GLY A 36 -9.61 -0.47 17.83
CA GLY A 36 -9.72 -1.34 19.01
C GLY A 36 -9.13 -2.73 18.75
N GLY A 37 -10.00 -3.73 18.63
CA GLY A 37 -9.63 -5.13 18.40
C GLY A 37 -9.89 -5.67 16.99
N LYS A 38 -10.57 -4.92 16.12
CA LYS A 38 -10.89 -5.37 14.76
C LYS A 38 -9.95 -4.75 13.75
N GLU A 39 -9.53 -5.55 12.77
CA GLU A 39 -8.72 -5.10 11.65
C GLU A 39 -9.60 -5.03 10.40
N ARG A 40 -9.53 -3.90 9.69
CA ARG A 40 -10.08 -3.77 8.35
C ARG A 40 -9.06 -3.23 7.39
N ILE A 41 -9.25 -3.55 6.13
CA ILE A 41 -8.53 -2.90 5.04
C ILE A 41 -9.38 -1.68 4.71
N GLN A 42 -8.78 -0.53 4.46
CA GLN A 42 -9.46 0.63 3.92
C GLN A 42 -8.77 1.01 2.63
N ILE A 43 -9.56 1.25 1.59
CA ILE A 43 -9.04 1.65 0.29
C ILE A 43 -9.15 3.17 0.15
N PHE A 44 -8.02 3.81 -0.14
CA PHE A 44 -7.96 5.24 -0.43
C PHE A 44 -7.55 5.45 -1.88
N GLU A 45 -8.52 5.82 -2.72
CA GLU A 45 -8.25 6.21 -4.11
C GLU A 45 -8.06 7.73 -4.24
N GLY A 46 -7.04 8.14 -5.00
CA GLY A 46 -6.89 9.53 -5.39
C GLY A 46 -5.63 9.82 -6.21
N ILE A 47 -5.37 11.10 -6.47
CA ILE A 47 -4.21 11.55 -7.24
C ILE A 47 -3.01 11.83 -6.35
N ILE A 48 -1.82 11.39 -6.76
CA ILE A 48 -0.57 11.74 -6.09
C ILE A 48 -0.22 13.20 -6.41
N ILE A 49 -0.24 14.04 -5.38
CA ILE A 49 0.12 15.46 -5.51
C ILE A 49 1.58 15.74 -5.17
N ARG A 50 2.23 14.84 -4.43
CA ARG A 50 3.62 14.97 -3.99
C ARG A 50 4.23 13.60 -3.80
N LEU A 51 5.48 13.46 -4.26
CA LEU A 51 6.39 12.39 -3.84
C LEU A 51 7.58 13.03 -3.11
N HIS A 52 8.03 12.41 -2.03
CA HIS A 52 9.20 12.81 -1.25
C HIS A 52 10.11 11.61 -1.03
N GLY A 53 11.43 11.80 -1.11
CA GLY A 53 12.42 10.80 -0.68
C GLY A 53 12.28 9.44 -1.35
N SER A 54 11.90 9.36 -2.63
CA SER A 54 11.50 8.12 -3.30
C SER A 54 12.55 6.99 -3.40
N LYS A 55 13.79 7.25 -2.96
CA LYS A 55 14.91 6.29 -2.98
C LYS A 55 15.35 5.82 -1.59
N GLY A 56 14.79 6.38 -0.51
CA GLY A 56 15.21 6.08 0.87
C GLY A 56 14.05 5.61 1.74
N MET A 57 14.36 5.12 2.94
CA MET A 57 13.39 4.65 3.92
C MET A 57 12.33 5.71 4.27
N ASN A 58 12.75 6.96 4.34
CA ASN A 58 11.92 8.13 4.62
C ASN A 58 11.06 8.59 3.41
N GLY A 59 10.98 7.76 2.38
CA GLY A 59 10.15 8.00 1.22
C GLY A 59 8.67 8.03 1.57
N SER A 60 7.95 9.04 1.07
CA SER A 60 6.51 9.19 1.28
C SER A 60 5.83 9.81 0.07
N PHE A 61 4.54 9.59 -0.04
CA PHE A 61 3.71 10.16 -1.10
C PHE A 61 2.41 10.70 -0.52
N THR A 62 1.92 11.80 -1.06
CA THR A 62 0.66 12.42 -0.63
C THR A 62 -0.38 12.23 -1.71
N VAL A 63 -1.50 11.62 -1.34
CA VAL A 63 -2.65 11.36 -2.22
C VAL A 63 -3.76 12.33 -1.83
N ARG A 64 -4.37 12.96 -2.84
CA ARG A 64 -5.51 13.86 -2.70
C ARG A 64 -6.73 13.27 -3.37
N ARG A 65 -7.86 13.29 -2.68
CA ARG A 65 -9.20 13.02 -3.24
C ARG A 65 -10.20 14.07 -2.77
N VAL A 66 -11.32 14.23 -3.47
CA VAL A 66 -12.47 14.99 -2.97
C VAL A 66 -13.58 14.00 -2.72
N SER A 67 -14.03 13.93 -1.48
CA SER A 67 -15.09 13.03 -1.04
C SER A 67 -16.19 13.90 -0.45
N PHE A 68 -17.44 13.72 -0.89
CA PHE A 68 -18.58 14.49 -0.39
C PHE A 68 -18.37 16.00 -0.40
N GLY A 69 -17.71 16.53 -1.45
CA GLY A 69 -17.38 17.95 -1.57
C GLY A 69 -16.21 18.45 -0.71
N ILE A 70 -15.64 17.61 0.15
CA ILE A 70 -14.51 17.94 1.02
C ILE A 70 -13.21 17.36 0.43
N GLY A 71 -12.18 18.21 0.31
CA GLY A 71 -10.85 17.77 -0.13
C GLY A 71 -10.10 17.04 0.99
N ILE A 72 -9.83 15.76 0.80
CA ILE A 72 -9.09 14.92 1.74
C ILE A 72 -7.70 14.65 1.19
N GLU A 73 -6.68 14.88 2.00
CA GLU A 73 -5.29 14.53 1.70
C GLU A 73 -4.76 13.55 2.73
N ARG A 74 -4.12 12.48 2.27
CA ARG A 74 -3.42 11.52 3.13
C ARG A 74 -1.99 11.35 2.65
N THR A 75 -1.05 11.39 3.59
CA THR A 75 0.37 11.12 3.31
C THR A 75 0.72 9.72 3.80
N PHE A 76 1.28 8.92 2.91
CA PHE A 76 1.62 7.53 3.15
C PHE A 76 3.14 7.34 3.04
N PRO A 77 3.79 6.72 4.03
CA PRO A 77 5.18 6.27 3.90
C PRO A 77 5.26 5.09 2.92
N LEU A 78 6.19 5.14 1.95
CA LEU A 78 6.33 4.12 0.90
C LEU A 78 6.57 2.72 1.47
N HIS A 79 7.34 2.63 2.55
CA HIS A 79 7.73 1.37 3.18
C HIS A 79 6.87 1.00 4.41
N SER A 80 5.75 1.70 4.65
CA SER A 80 4.92 1.41 5.82
C SER A 80 4.38 -0.03 5.79
N PRO A 81 4.47 -0.80 6.89
CA PRO A 81 3.92 -2.16 6.97
C PRO A 81 2.38 -2.16 6.94
N THR A 82 1.75 -1.04 7.27
CA THR A 82 0.28 -0.90 7.22
C THR A 82 -0.27 -0.91 5.79
N ILE A 83 0.56 -0.62 4.78
CA ILE A 83 0.14 -0.63 3.38
C ILE A 83 0.28 -2.06 2.84
N ILE A 84 -0.84 -2.65 2.42
CA ILE A 84 -0.89 -4.00 1.88
C ILE A 84 -0.49 -3.99 0.40
N LYS A 85 -1.12 -3.09 -0.37
CA LYS A 85 -0.97 -2.99 -1.82
C LYS A 85 -1.13 -1.55 -2.26
N ILE A 86 -0.41 -1.17 -3.30
CA ILE A 86 -0.62 0.08 -4.04
C ILE A 86 -0.91 -0.31 -5.48
N GLU A 87 -2.09 0.08 -5.97
CA GLU A 87 -2.49 -0.17 -7.34
C GLU A 87 -2.53 1.13 -8.12
N LYS A 88 -1.95 1.13 -9.31
CA LYS A 88 -1.95 2.28 -10.20
C LYS A 88 -3.06 2.13 -11.23
N THR A 89 -4.10 2.93 -11.09
CA THR A 89 -5.27 2.91 -11.98
C THR A 89 -4.98 3.68 -13.27
N LYS A 90 -4.47 4.91 -13.14
CA LYS A 90 -4.26 5.83 -14.27
C LYS A 90 -3.05 6.72 -14.04
N SER A 91 -2.44 7.18 -15.13
CA SER A 91 -1.36 8.18 -15.09
C SER A 91 -1.79 9.41 -15.87
N VAL A 92 -1.62 10.60 -15.28
CA VAL A 92 -1.80 11.85 -16.00
C VAL A 92 -0.48 12.58 -16.16
N ARG A 93 -0.24 13.07 -17.38
CA ARG A 93 0.93 13.89 -17.68
C ARG A 93 0.78 15.26 -16.99
N VAL A 94 1.61 15.48 -15.99
CA VAL A 94 1.73 16.75 -15.27
C VAL A 94 3.06 17.42 -15.59
N ARG A 95 3.11 18.75 -15.44
CA ARG A 95 4.34 19.53 -15.67
C ARG A 95 5.10 19.85 -14.40
N ARG A 96 4.45 19.76 -13.23
CA ARG A 96 5.03 20.10 -11.92
C ARG A 96 5.27 18.85 -11.10
N ALA A 97 6.36 18.83 -10.33
CA ALA A 97 6.65 17.75 -9.39
C ALA A 97 5.75 17.76 -8.14
N LYS A 98 5.21 18.94 -7.79
CA LYS A 98 4.26 19.13 -6.67
C LYS A 98 3.00 19.81 -7.20
N LEU A 99 1.85 19.17 -7.01
CA LEU A 99 0.56 19.59 -7.57
C LEU A 99 -0.32 20.32 -6.55
N TYR A 100 0.28 21.16 -5.71
CA TYR A 100 -0.47 21.88 -4.67
C TYR A 100 -1.54 22.81 -5.20
N TYR A 101 -1.40 23.28 -6.45
CA TYR A 101 -2.42 24.09 -7.11
C TYR A 101 -3.77 23.36 -7.24
N LEU A 102 -3.79 22.02 -7.18
CA LEU A 102 -5.04 21.24 -7.17
C LEU A 102 -5.91 21.49 -5.91
N ARG A 103 -5.38 22.20 -4.90
CA ARG A 103 -6.14 22.62 -3.71
C ARG A 103 -7.06 23.80 -4.01
N ASP A 104 -6.58 24.74 -4.81
CA ASP A 104 -7.27 26.01 -5.08
C ASP A 104 -8.18 25.94 -6.32
N LEU A 105 -8.17 24.81 -7.03
CA LEU A 105 -9.00 24.61 -8.20
C LEU A 105 -10.44 24.29 -7.79
N ILE A 106 -11.36 25.22 -8.06
CA ILE A 106 -12.80 25.07 -7.81
C ILE A 106 -13.58 25.12 -9.14
N GLY A 107 -14.65 24.33 -9.24
CA GLY A 107 -15.66 24.42 -10.30
C GLY A 107 -15.13 24.23 -11.73
N LYS A 108 -15.41 25.19 -12.63
CA LYS A 108 -15.03 25.11 -14.05
C LYS A 108 -13.51 25.01 -14.27
N LYS A 109 -12.70 25.57 -13.36
CA LYS A 109 -11.23 25.51 -13.44
C LYS A 109 -10.71 24.10 -13.13
N ALA A 110 -11.32 23.41 -12.16
CA ALA A 110 -11.04 22.01 -11.89
C ALA A 110 -11.39 21.12 -13.09
N LYS A 111 -12.58 21.29 -13.68
CA LYS A 111 -13.05 20.51 -14.84
C LYS A 111 -12.21 20.70 -16.12
N LYS A 112 -11.61 21.89 -16.30
CA LYS A 112 -10.71 22.18 -17.44
C LYS A 112 -9.35 21.50 -17.32
N HIS A 113 -8.88 21.22 -16.11
CA HIS A 113 -7.61 20.50 -15.93
C HIS A 113 -7.81 19.02 -16.26
N LYS A 114 -7.10 18.57 -17.31
CA LYS A 114 -7.10 17.18 -17.80
C LYS A 114 -6.71 16.17 -16.71
N GLU A 115 -5.97 16.63 -15.71
CA GLU A 115 -5.52 15.93 -14.50
C GLU A 115 -6.64 15.52 -13.55
N LEU A 116 -7.76 16.23 -13.58
CA LEU A 116 -8.95 15.94 -12.77
C LEU A 116 -10.05 15.23 -13.59
N LYS A 117 -9.82 14.94 -14.88
CA LYS A 117 -10.78 14.17 -15.70
C LYS A 117 -10.69 12.67 -15.36
N GLY A 118 -11.68 12.20 -14.61
CA GLY A 118 -11.71 10.86 -13.98
C GLY A 118 -11.62 10.92 -12.46
N PHE A 119 -11.68 12.12 -11.86
CA PHE A 119 -11.82 12.33 -10.43
C PHE A 119 -13.30 12.17 -10.04
N GLU A 120 -13.85 11.00 -10.33
CA GLU A 120 -15.21 10.66 -9.88
C GLU A 120 -15.18 10.38 -8.38
N LEU A 121 -16.27 10.79 -7.73
CA LEU A 121 -16.55 10.42 -6.35
C LEU A 121 -16.45 8.91 -6.27
N TRP A 122 -15.50 8.42 -5.48
CA TRP A 122 -15.47 7.01 -5.14
C TRP A 122 -16.72 6.74 -4.30
N GLU A 123 -17.70 6.04 -4.87
CA GLU A 123 -18.82 5.56 -4.08
C GLU A 123 -18.29 4.46 -3.16
N GLU A 124 -18.50 4.63 -1.86
CA GLU A 124 -18.04 3.69 -0.83
C GLU A 124 -18.57 2.23 -0.95
N PRO A 125 -19.72 1.88 -1.61
CA PRO A 125 -20.20 0.50 -1.61
C PRO A 125 -19.37 -0.47 -2.47
N GLU A 126 -18.54 0.00 -3.39
CA GLU A 126 -17.60 -0.87 -4.11
C GLU A 126 -16.37 -1.23 -3.26
N ALA A 127 -15.95 -0.30 -2.39
CA ALA A 127 -14.81 -0.48 -1.50
C ALA A 127 -15.05 -1.62 -0.50
N GLU A 128 -16.23 -1.65 0.12
CA GLU A 128 -16.59 -2.66 1.12
C GLU A 128 -16.54 -4.08 0.54
N LYS A 129 -17.05 -4.26 -0.69
CA LYS A 129 -17.01 -5.56 -1.39
C LYS A 129 -15.57 -5.97 -1.74
N GLU A 130 -14.74 -5.01 -2.11
CA GLU A 130 -13.33 -5.25 -2.44
C GLU A 130 -12.50 -5.58 -1.17
N GLU A 131 -12.82 -4.94 -0.04
CA GLU A 131 -12.24 -5.23 1.28
C GLU A 131 -12.60 -6.64 1.76
N GLU A 132 -13.84 -7.08 1.58
CA GLU A 132 -14.30 -8.42 1.97
C GLU A 132 -13.57 -9.51 1.17
N LYS A 133 -13.43 -9.32 -0.14
CA LYS A 133 -12.68 -10.23 -1.02
C LYS A 133 -11.21 -10.32 -0.63
N LEU A 134 -10.56 -9.19 -0.35
CA LEU A 134 -9.16 -9.16 0.08
C LEU A 134 -8.96 -9.82 1.45
N LYS A 135 -9.90 -9.65 2.38
CA LYS A 135 -9.89 -10.38 3.66
C LYS A 135 -9.97 -11.88 3.43
N ALA A 136 -10.90 -12.34 2.59
CA ALA A 136 -11.03 -13.76 2.26
C ALA A 136 -9.76 -14.32 1.60
N GLU A 137 -9.13 -13.57 0.69
CA GLU A 137 -7.89 -14.00 0.03
C GLU A 137 -6.70 -14.06 0.99
N LEU A 138 -6.58 -13.09 1.91
CA LEU A 138 -5.53 -13.08 2.92
C LEU A 138 -5.71 -14.21 3.95
N GLU A 139 -6.95 -14.50 4.36
CA GLU A 139 -7.26 -15.62 5.25
C GLU A 139 -6.99 -16.97 4.56
N ALA A 140 -7.30 -17.10 3.27
CA ALA A 140 -6.97 -18.30 2.50
C ALA A 140 -5.44 -18.48 2.38
N LYS A 141 -4.69 -17.40 2.09
CA LYS A 141 -3.23 -17.43 2.04
C LYS A 141 -2.59 -17.75 3.41
N ALA A 142 -3.18 -17.27 4.50
CA ALA A 142 -2.73 -17.59 5.86
C ALA A 142 -2.94 -19.07 6.18
N LYS A 143 -4.14 -19.61 5.88
CA LYS A 143 -4.45 -21.05 6.05
C LYS A 143 -3.51 -21.94 5.23
N MET A 144 -3.26 -21.58 3.96
CA MET A 144 -2.31 -22.30 3.11
C MET A 144 -0.89 -22.29 3.67
N LYS A 145 -0.42 -21.14 4.19
CA LYS A 145 0.88 -21.05 4.86
C LYS A 145 0.97 -21.89 6.13
N GLU A 146 -0.05 -21.88 6.97
CA GLU A 146 -0.10 -22.72 8.17
C GLU A 146 -0.11 -24.21 7.83
N GLU A 147 -0.78 -24.60 6.75
CA GLU A 147 -0.80 -25.97 6.25
C GLU A 147 0.57 -26.39 5.68
N GLU A 148 1.26 -25.46 5.00
CA GLU A 148 2.60 -25.65 4.47
C GLU A 148 3.66 -25.72 5.59
N GLU A 149 3.52 -24.92 6.65
CA GLU A 149 4.33 -24.97 7.86
C GLU A 149 4.09 -26.25 8.66
N LYS A 150 2.84 -26.71 8.79
CA LYS A 150 2.52 -28.01 9.41
C LYS A 150 3.12 -29.18 8.64
N LYS A 151 3.02 -29.16 7.31
CA LYS A 151 3.66 -30.18 6.45
C LYS A 151 5.18 -30.17 6.58
N LYS A 152 5.81 -28.99 6.64
CA LYS A 152 7.26 -28.87 6.89
C LYS A 152 7.64 -29.37 8.28
N GLN A 153 6.82 -29.11 9.29
CA GLN A 153 7.06 -29.58 10.65
C GLN A 153 6.96 -31.10 10.74
N GLU A 154 5.93 -31.70 10.13
CA GLU A 154 5.80 -33.17 10.03
C GLU A 154 6.95 -33.82 9.24
N GLU A 155 7.46 -33.16 8.20
CA GLU A 155 8.60 -33.64 7.43
C GLU A 155 9.93 -33.55 8.22
N LEU A 156 10.09 -32.48 9.01
CA LEU A 156 11.21 -32.32 9.95
C LEU A 156 11.14 -33.37 11.07
N ASP A 157 9.98 -33.59 11.67
CA ASP A 157 9.77 -34.57 12.73
C ASP A 157 10.05 -36.00 12.24
N LYS A 158 9.68 -36.32 10.99
CA LYS A 158 10.06 -37.59 10.33
C LYS A 158 11.57 -37.72 10.09
N LYS A 159 12.26 -36.63 9.72
CA LYS A 159 13.74 -36.62 9.57
C LYS A 159 14.46 -36.75 10.92
N PHE A 160 13.95 -36.11 11.98
CA PHE A 160 14.48 -36.26 13.34
C PHE A 160 14.25 -37.66 13.92
N ALA A 161 13.14 -38.33 13.58
CA ALA A 161 12.88 -39.71 13.97
C ALA A 161 13.83 -40.72 13.29
N ALA A 162 14.18 -40.49 12.01
CA ALA A 162 15.15 -41.32 11.29
C ALA A 162 16.58 -41.17 11.83
N ALA A 163 16.99 -39.95 12.21
CA ALA A 163 18.32 -39.70 12.78
C ALA A 163 18.54 -40.27 14.19
N LYS A 164 17.46 -40.56 14.95
CA LYS A 164 17.55 -41.25 16.25
C LYS A 164 17.64 -42.78 16.15
N GLY A 165 17.51 -43.35 14.94
CA GLY A 165 17.56 -44.80 14.70
C GLY A 165 18.96 -45.38 14.43
N GLU A 166 19.97 -44.56 14.15
CA GLU A 166 21.35 -45.00 13.79
C GLU A 166 22.35 -44.94 14.95
N GLY A 167 21.86 -44.85 16.18
CA GLY A 167 22.69 -44.90 17.40
C GLY A 167 22.40 -46.14 18.23
N LYS A 168 22.82 -47.32 17.76
CA LYS A 168 22.97 -48.50 18.60
C LYS A 168 24.17 -49.34 18.17
#